data_AF-A0A1Y2IK83-F1
#
_entry.id   AF-A0A1Y2IK83-F1
#
_cell.length_a   1.000
_cell.length_b   1.000
_cell.length_c   1.000
_cell.angle_alpha   90.00
_cell.angle_beta   90.00
_cell.angle_gamma   90.00
#
_symmetry.space_group_name_H-M   'P 1'
#
loop_
_entity.id
_entity.type
_entity.pdbx_description
1 polymer ?
#
loop_
_entity_poly.entity_id
_entity_poly.type
_entity_poly.pdbx_seq_one_letter_code
_entity_poly.pdbx_strand_id
1 'polypeptide(L)'
;NPPRDALDLYTPRFVKGRGTSKVGLCPICHESVKRGGEGKKLWLSMKFSAFNYHMQYAHGISPATGLPFSPPLGFRIMPRPNAGKLEKTQIMEGKCHKCKKWVAIEGIKDVPTKVKEIFWWKHAAACHQGSTVEGECDVFVEDVVYEAVCSVEDADGETDVEE
;
A
#
# COMPACT_ATOMS: atom_id res chain seq x y z
N ASN A 1 15.61 8.20 -9.03
CA ASN A 1 14.29 7.73 -8.59
C ASN A 1 13.74 8.76 -7.62
N PRO A 2 13.53 10.01 -8.09
CA PRO A 2 12.80 10.98 -7.30
C PRO A 2 11.35 10.50 -7.12
N PRO A 3 10.69 10.88 -6.02
CA PRO A 3 9.25 10.70 -5.87
C PRO A 3 8.50 11.47 -6.96
N ARG A 4 7.26 11.05 -7.25
CA ARG A 4 6.44 11.66 -8.31
C ARG A 4 5.89 13.02 -7.91
N ASP A 5 5.48 13.13 -6.66
CA ASP A 5 4.94 14.32 -6.01
C ASP A 5 5.24 14.23 -4.48
N ALA A 6 4.85 15.22 -3.69
CA ALA A 6 5.11 15.21 -2.26
C ALA A 6 4.26 14.17 -1.49
N LEU A 7 3.14 13.74 -2.07
CA LEU A 7 2.19 12.79 -1.50
C LEU A 7 2.46 11.32 -1.90
N ASP A 8 3.40 11.04 -2.80
CA ASP A 8 3.77 9.69 -3.22
C ASP A 8 4.26 8.84 -2.03
N LEU A 9 3.43 7.89 -1.60
CA LEU A 9 3.71 6.98 -0.49
C LEU A 9 4.61 5.82 -0.91
N TYR A 10 4.75 5.54 -2.21
CA TYR A 10 5.49 4.40 -2.72
C TYR A 10 7.00 4.68 -2.81
N THR A 11 7.38 5.84 -3.34
CA THR A 11 8.79 6.12 -3.62
C THR A 11 9.54 6.52 -2.34
N PRO A 12 10.72 5.92 -2.03
CA PRO A 12 11.46 6.27 -0.82
C PRO A 12 12.01 7.69 -0.92
N ARG A 13 11.76 8.50 0.13
CA ARG A 13 12.32 9.85 0.27
C ARG A 13 13.82 9.82 0.59
N PHE A 14 14.28 8.78 1.28
CA PHE A 14 15.69 8.59 1.62
C PHE A 14 16.25 7.32 0.99
N VAL A 15 17.33 7.48 0.24
CA VAL A 15 18.05 6.40 -0.46
C VAL A 15 19.54 6.53 -0.17
N LYS A 16 20.22 5.40 0.06
CA LYS A 16 21.68 5.35 0.21
C LYS A 16 22.27 4.14 -0.51
N GLY A 17 23.58 4.18 -0.76
CA GLY A 17 24.31 3.12 -1.46
C GLY A 17 24.17 3.18 -2.99
N ARG A 18 24.83 2.25 -3.68
CA ARG A 18 24.87 2.16 -5.16
C ARG A 18 24.82 0.68 -5.59
N GLY A 19 24.30 0.41 -6.78
CA GLY A 19 24.24 -0.97 -7.30
C GLY A 19 23.53 -1.94 -6.34
N THR A 20 24.21 -3.00 -5.92
CA THR A 20 23.69 -4.02 -4.98
C THR A 20 23.50 -3.51 -3.56
N SER A 21 24.24 -2.49 -3.13
CA SER A 21 24.12 -1.90 -1.79
C SER A 21 23.06 -0.81 -1.71
N LYS A 22 22.38 -0.50 -2.83
CA LYS A 22 21.34 0.52 -2.88
C LYS A 22 20.12 0.10 -2.05
N VAL A 23 19.81 0.87 -1.03
CA VAL A 23 18.68 0.67 -0.11
C VAL A 23 17.82 1.93 -0.01
N GLY A 24 16.51 1.74 0.17
CA GLY A 24 15.54 2.80 0.44
C GLY A 24 14.94 2.63 1.84
N LEU A 25 14.72 3.74 2.53
CA LEU A 25 14.00 3.77 3.80
C LEU A 25 12.49 3.70 3.53
N CYS A 26 11.78 2.77 4.17
CA CYS A 26 10.32 2.74 4.12
C CYS A 26 9.75 3.96 4.88
N PRO A 27 8.98 4.86 4.22
CA PRO A 27 8.41 6.02 4.87
C PRO A 27 7.35 5.63 5.91
N ILE A 28 6.52 4.62 5.60
CA ILE A 28 5.39 4.20 6.45
C ILE A 28 5.88 3.52 7.74
N CYS A 29 6.87 2.62 7.67
CA CYS A 29 7.44 2.02 8.88
C CYS A 29 8.15 3.05 9.77
N HIS A 30 8.68 4.13 9.18
CA HIS A 30 9.38 5.16 9.93
C HIS A 30 8.43 6.04 10.75
N GLU A 31 7.21 6.26 10.25
CA GLU A 31 6.16 7.00 10.95
C GLU A 31 5.93 6.46 12.36
N SER A 32 5.55 7.35 13.26
CA SER A 32 5.31 6.98 14.66
C SER A 32 4.09 6.05 14.80
N VAL A 33 4.08 5.23 15.85
CA VAL A 33 2.91 4.39 16.18
C VAL A 33 1.65 5.23 16.38
N LYS A 34 1.79 6.46 16.89
CA LYS A 34 0.67 7.41 17.05
C LYS A 34 0.04 7.83 15.71
N ARG A 35 0.81 7.80 14.62
CA ARG A 35 0.37 8.11 13.25
C ARG A 35 0.11 6.84 12.42
N GLY A 36 0.04 5.66 13.06
CA GLY A 36 -0.23 4.38 12.39
C GLY A 36 1.01 3.69 11.79
N GLY A 37 2.21 4.23 11.97
CA GLY A 37 3.47 3.60 11.54
C GLY A 37 4.05 2.64 12.58
N GLU A 38 5.29 2.18 12.35
CA GLU A 38 5.98 1.25 13.26
C GLU A 38 7.03 1.91 14.18
N GLY A 39 7.37 3.18 13.92
CA GLY A 39 8.45 3.90 14.61
C GLY A 39 9.85 3.33 14.33
N LYS A 40 10.04 2.61 13.22
CA LYS A 40 11.29 1.88 12.90
C LYS A 40 11.92 2.38 11.62
N LYS A 41 13.25 2.56 11.65
CA LYS A 41 14.04 2.88 10.45
C LYS A 41 14.32 1.62 9.63
N LEU A 42 13.37 1.21 8.79
CA LEU A 42 13.49 0.01 7.97
C LEU A 42 14.10 0.30 6.59
N TRP A 43 15.38 -0.03 6.43
CA TRP A 43 16.10 0.08 5.15
C TRP A 43 16.01 -1.22 4.37
N LEU A 44 15.51 -1.16 3.13
CA LEU A 44 15.26 -2.33 2.30
C LEU A 44 16.02 -2.25 0.98
N SER A 45 16.50 -3.40 0.49
CA SER A 45 17.20 -3.45 -0.79
C SER A 45 16.28 -3.03 -1.95
N MET A 46 16.78 -2.11 -2.77
CA MET A 46 16.08 -1.68 -3.99
C MET A 46 16.41 -2.59 -5.17
N LYS A 47 17.62 -3.16 -5.25
CA LYS A 47 18.03 -4.02 -6.38
C LYS A 47 17.28 -5.35 -6.42
N PHE A 48 17.02 -5.94 -5.25
CA PHE A 48 16.32 -7.23 -5.14
C PHE A 48 14.81 -7.07 -4.91
N SER A 49 14.25 -5.89 -5.23
CA SER A 49 12.83 -5.57 -5.06
C SER A 49 12.26 -5.83 -3.66
N ALA A 50 13.10 -5.91 -2.62
CA ALA A 50 12.66 -6.08 -1.25
C ALA A 50 11.83 -4.87 -0.80
N PHE A 51 12.27 -3.67 -1.18
CA PHE A 51 11.51 -2.44 -0.96
C PHE A 51 10.14 -2.48 -1.67
N ASN A 52 10.13 -2.79 -2.97
CA ASN A 52 8.89 -2.83 -3.77
C ASN A 52 7.89 -3.88 -3.26
N TYR A 53 8.39 -5.04 -2.84
CA TYR A 53 7.59 -6.11 -2.25
C TYR A 53 7.00 -5.67 -0.91
N HIS A 54 7.81 -5.02 -0.07
CA HIS A 54 7.36 -4.51 1.22
C HIS A 54 6.27 -3.46 1.07
N MET A 55 6.44 -2.46 0.21
CA MET A 55 5.40 -1.43 -0.02
C MET A 55 4.07 -2.05 -0.46
N GLN A 56 4.11 -3.03 -1.36
CA GLN A 56 2.89 -3.69 -1.86
C GLN A 56 2.24 -4.63 -0.85
N TYR A 57 3.02 -5.44 -0.12
CA TYR A 57 2.48 -6.56 0.65
C TYR A 57 2.57 -6.39 2.17
N ALA A 58 3.25 -5.37 2.66
CA ALA A 58 3.22 -4.95 4.06
C ALA A 58 2.35 -3.70 4.28
N HIS A 59 2.18 -2.85 3.25
CA HIS A 59 1.40 -1.62 3.36
C HIS A 59 0.28 -1.47 2.33
N GLY A 60 0.18 -2.37 1.34
CA GLY A 60 -0.87 -2.27 0.33
C GLY A 60 -0.74 -1.08 -0.60
N ILE A 61 0.47 -0.55 -0.81
CA ILE A 61 0.70 0.61 -1.68
C ILE A 61 0.97 0.18 -3.12
N SER A 62 0.23 0.76 -4.05
CA SER A 62 0.33 0.52 -5.47
C SER A 62 1.57 1.21 -6.07
N PRO A 63 2.45 0.49 -6.78
CA PRO A 63 3.55 1.11 -7.53
C PRO A 63 3.04 1.98 -8.68
N ALA A 64 1.83 1.73 -9.17
CA ALA A 64 1.27 2.43 -10.32
C ALA A 64 0.72 3.81 -9.93
N THR A 65 0.13 3.94 -8.74
CA THR A 65 -0.50 5.20 -8.28
C THR A 65 0.30 5.92 -7.20
N GLY A 66 1.20 5.25 -6.49
CA GLY A 66 1.83 5.83 -5.29
C GLY A 66 0.93 5.84 -4.06
N LEU A 67 -0.30 5.30 -4.16
CA LEU A 67 -1.35 5.35 -3.15
C LEU A 67 -1.78 3.94 -2.71
N PRO A 68 -2.56 3.79 -1.61
CA PRO A 68 -3.10 2.50 -1.21
C PRO A 68 -3.95 1.86 -2.31
N PHE A 69 -3.94 0.53 -2.37
CA PHE A 69 -4.88 -0.22 -3.20
C PHE A 69 -6.31 0.01 -2.71
N SER A 70 -7.25 0.19 -3.66
CA SER A 70 -8.67 0.27 -3.34
C SER A 70 -9.16 -0.91 -2.49
N PRO A 71 -9.99 -0.66 -1.46
CA PRO A 71 -10.64 -1.69 -0.68
C PRO A 71 -11.66 -2.50 -1.51
N PRO A 72 -12.13 -3.64 -1.00
CA PRO A 72 -13.24 -4.35 -1.59
C PRO A 72 -14.54 -3.51 -1.57
N LEU A 73 -15.34 -3.58 -2.63
CA LEU A 73 -16.66 -2.94 -2.71
C LEU A 73 -17.72 -3.57 -1.79
N GLY A 74 -17.38 -4.70 -1.17
CA GLY A 74 -18.27 -5.43 -0.29
C GLY A 74 -17.62 -6.73 0.18
N PHE A 75 -18.14 -7.26 1.28
CA PHE A 75 -17.63 -8.46 1.94
C PHE A 75 -18.73 -9.52 1.98
N ARG A 76 -18.33 -10.79 1.88
CA ARG A 76 -19.22 -11.93 2.12
C ARG A 76 -18.46 -13.07 2.79
N ILE A 77 -19.18 -13.91 3.52
CA ILE A 77 -18.62 -15.13 4.14
C ILE A 77 -19.14 -16.32 3.35
N MET A 78 -18.24 -17.19 2.89
CA MET A 78 -18.55 -18.39 2.13
C MET A 78 -18.18 -19.64 2.93
N PRO A 79 -19.09 -20.63 3.08
CA PRO A 79 -18.76 -21.90 3.70
C PRO A 79 -17.83 -22.73 2.80
N ARG A 80 -16.91 -23.47 3.43
CA ARG A 80 -16.01 -24.43 2.79
C ARG A 80 -16.41 -25.85 3.23
N PRO A 81 -17.26 -26.54 2.45
CA PRO A 81 -17.86 -27.81 2.87
C PRO A 81 -16.84 -28.95 3.07
N ASN A 82 -15.66 -28.87 2.42
CA ASN A 82 -14.60 -29.87 2.50
C ASN A 82 -13.33 -29.31 3.16
N ALA A 83 -13.47 -28.59 4.27
CA ALA A 83 -12.33 -28.03 5.00
C ALA A 83 -11.53 -29.14 5.73
N GLY A 84 -10.20 -29.11 5.59
CA GLY A 84 -9.30 -29.98 6.36
C GLY A 84 -9.25 -29.62 7.86
N LYS A 85 -8.69 -30.51 8.68
CA LYS A 85 -8.63 -30.36 10.16
C LYS A 85 -7.97 -29.07 10.67
N LEU A 86 -7.07 -28.47 9.88
CA LEU A 86 -6.34 -27.23 10.21
C LEU A 86 -6.73 -26.08 9.26
N GLU A 87 -7.87 -26.21 8.59
CA GLU A 87 -8.37 -25.21 7.68
C GLU A 87 -9.65 -24.57 8.21
N LYS A 88 -9.88 -23.33 7.82
CA LYS A 88 -11.12 -22.64 8.14
C LYS A 88 -12.29 -23.26 7.38
N THR A 89 -13.40 -23.43 8.11
CA THR A 89 -14.69 -23.92 7.61
C THR A 89 -15.48 -22.86 6.87
N GLN A 90 -15.10 -21.59 7.02
CA GLN A 90 -15.64 -20.45 6.30
C GLN A 90 -14.50 -19.56 5.84
N ILE A 91 -14.71 -18.84 4.74
CA ILE A 91 -13.74 -17.89 4.21
C ILE A 91 -14.43 -16.57 3.87
N MET A 92 -13.81 -15.46 4.26
CA MET A 92 -14.24 -14.12 3.88
C MET A 92 -13.72 -13.79 2.49
N GLU A 93 -14.61 -13.26 1.66
CA GLU A 93 -14.31 -12.78 0.32
C GLU A 93 -14.66 -11.30 0.18
N GLY A 94 -13.85 -10.57 -0.59
CA GLY A 94 -14.05 -9.18 -0.97
C GLY A 94 -14.40 -9.06 -2.46
N LYS A 95 -15.33 -8.17 -2.81
CA LYS A 95 -15.71 -7.89 -4.20
C LYS A 95 -14.77 -6.86 -4.83
N CYS A 96 -14.02 -7.26 -5.86
CA CYS A 96 -13.12 -6.35 -6.58
C CYS A 96 -13.88 -5.35 -7.45
N HIS A 97 -13.49 -4.08 -7.41
CA HIS A 97 -14.07 -3.04 -8.25
C HIS A 97 -13.68 -3.17 -9.71
N LYS A 98 -12.48 -3.68 -10.02
CA LYS A 98 -12.01 -3.83 -11.39
C LYS A 98 -12.55 -5.10 -12.05
N CYS A 99 -12.22 -6.27 -11.52
CA CYS A 99 -12.61 -7.53 -12.16
C CYS A 99 -14.03 -8.01 -11.78
N LYS A 100 -14.69 -7.33 -10.83
CA LYS A 100 -16.04 -7.66 -10.32
C LYS A 100 -16.17 -9.05 -9.68
N LYS A 101 -15.06 -9.79 -9.52
CA LYS A 101 -15.02 -11.10 -8.86
C LYS A 101 -14.97 -10.96 -7.34
N TRP A 102 -15.49 -11.98 -6.66
CA TRP A 102 -15.27 -12.19 -5.25
C TRP A 102 -13.96 -12.93 -5.04
N VAL A 103 -13.11 -12.40 -4.16
CA VAL A 103 -11.74 -12.88 -3.94
C VAL A 103 -11.56 -13.14 -2.46
N ALA A 104 -11.00 -14.29 -2.11
CA ALA A 104 -10.62 -14.59 -0.73
C ALA A 104 -9.65 -13.54 -0.17
N ILE A 105 -10.03 -12.91 0.94
CA ILE A 105 -9.21 -11.88 1.61
C ILE A 105 -8.50 -12.42 2.86
N GLU A 106 -8.63 -13.71 3.13
CA GLU A 106 -7.93 -14.40 4.19
C GLU A 106 -7.37 -15.75 3.72
N GLY A 107 -6.45 -16.30 4.51
CA GLY A 107 -5.85 -17.60 4.26
C GLY A 107 -6.79 -18.75 4.63
N ILE A 108 -6.69 -19.85 3.87
CA ILE A 108 -7.42 -21.10 4.13
C ILE A 108 -6.97 -21.74 5.45
N LYS A 109 -5.67 -21.69 5.74
CA LYS A 109 -5.11 -22.28 6.97
C LYS A 109 -5.55 -21.47 8.17
N ASP A 110 -5.89 -22.18 9.25
CA ASP A 110 -6.19 -21.55 10.54
C ASP A 110 -4.90 -21.19 11.29
N VAL A 111 -4.10 -20.32 10.67
CA VAL A 111 -2.87 -19.78 11.24
C VAL A 111 -2.86 -18.27 11.09
N PRO A 112 -2.42 -17.52 12.10
CA PRO A 112 -2.34 -16.07 12.00
C PRO A 112 -1.32 -15.67 10.93
N THR A 113 -1.71 -14.72 10.07
CA THR A 113 -0.79 -14.07 9.15
C THR A 113 -0.25 -12.78 9.75
N LYS A 114 1.02 -12.47 9.44
CA LYS A 114 1.67 -11.23 9.91
C LYS A 114 0.94 -9.96 9.44
N VAL A 115 0.33 -10.04 8.26
CA VAL A 115 -0.52 -9.01 7.67
C VAL A 115 -1.81 -9.71 7.28
N LYS A 116 -2.96 -9.21 7.74
CA LYS A 116 -4.25 -9.86 7.51
C LYS A 116 -4.72 -9.64 6.07
N GLU A 117 -4.47 -8.45 5.56
CA GLU A 117 -4.91 -7.91 4.26
C GLU A 117 -4.05 -8.39 3.09
N ILE A 118 -2.95 -9.11 3.34
CA ILE A 118 -1.98 -9.51 2.30
C ILE A 118 -2.62 -10.32 1.15
N PHE A 119 -3.67 -11.09 1.43
CA PHE A 119 -4.39 -11.84 0.39
C PHE A 119 -5.12 -10.90 -0.57
N TRP A 120 -5.75 -9.85 -0.05
CA TRP A 120 -6.34 -8.80 -0.87
C TRP A 120 -5.28 -8.05 -1.67
N TRP A 121 -4.18 -7.64 -1.03
CA TRP A 121 -3.13 -6.89 -1.72
C TRP A 121 -2.46 -7.69 -2.84
N LYS A 122 -2.31 -9.02 -2.70
CA LYS A 122 -1.88 -9.89 -3.79
C LYS A 122 -2.81 -9.85 -4.99
N HIS A 123 -4.12 -9.86 -4.76
CA HIS A 123 -5.08 -9.67 -5.83
C HIS A 123 -4.99 -8.26 -6.43
N ALA A 124 -4.99 -7.23 -5.59
CA ALA A 124 -4.96 -5.84 -6.01
C ALA A 124 -3.71 -5.50 -6.84
N ALA A 125 -2.54 -5.95 -6.41
CA ALA A 125 -1.27 -5.76 -7.13
C ALA A 125 -1.30 -6.36 -8.54
N ALA A 126 -1.92 -7.53 -8.71
CA ALA A 126 -2.05 -8.18 -10.01
C ALA A 126 -3.21 -7.60 -10.84
N CYS A 127 -4.31 -7.21 -10.19
CA CYS A 127 -5.56 -6.86 -10.85
C CYS A 127 -5.68 -5.36 -11.11
N HIS A 128 -5.51 -4.49 -10.10
CA HIS A 128 -5.89 -3.08 -10.18
C HIS A 128 -5.09 -2.32 -11.24
N GLN A 129 -3.77 -2.53 -11.33
CA GLN A 129 -2.91 -1.92 -12.36
C GLN A 129 -3.13 -0.40 -12.52
N GLY A 130 -3.28 0.32 -11.41
CA GLY A 130 -3.53 1.76 -11.43
C GLY A 130 -4.99 2.20 -11.33
N SER A 131 -5.97 1.28 -11.49
CA SER A 131 -7.38 1.63 -11.30
C SER A 131 -7.72 1.79 -9.81
N THR A 132 -8.36 2.89 -9.46
CA THR A 132 -8.96 3.15 -8.14
C THR A 132 -10.50 3.16 -8.25
N VAL A 133 -11.21 3.11 -7.12
CA VAL A 133 -12.66 3.39 -7.10
C VAL A 133 -12.85 4.90 -6.99
N GLU A 134 -13.93 5.39 -7.57
CA GLU A 134 -14.30 6.80 -7.51
C GLU A 134 -14.66 7.23 -6.09
N GLY A 135 -14.14 8.38 -5.66
CA GLY A 135 -14.39 8.95 -4.33
C GLY A 135 -13.53 8.37 -3.20
N GLU A 136 -12.63 7.44 -3.46
CA GLU A 136 -11.67 6.92 -2.47
C GLU A 136 -10.42 7.82 -2.42
N CYS A 137 -10.50 8.96 -1.73
CA CYS A 137 -9.38 9.92 -1.70
C CYS A 137 -8.97 10.46 -0.32
N ASP A 138 -9.60 10.03 0.79
CA ASP A 138 -9.23 10.46 2.14
C ASP A 138 -8.03 9.65 2.69
N VAL A 139 -6.94 9.60 1.92
CA VAL A 139 -5.73 8.81 2.23
C VAL A 139 -4.91 9.48 3.32
N PHE A 140 -4.90 10.81 3.34
CA PHE A 140 -4.07 11.59 4.24
C PHE A 140 -4.89 12.10 5.42
N VAL A 141 -4.23 12.17 6.57
CA VAL A 141 -4.77 12.90 7.71
C VAL A 141 -4.44 14.36 7.49
N GLU A 142 -5.48 15.20 7.36
CA GLU A 142 -5.36 16.65 7.29
C GLU A 142 -4.89 17.20 8.64
N ASP A 143 -3.58 17.24 8.81
CA ASP A 143 -2.89 17.80 9.97
C ASP A 143 -1.84 18.81 9.56
N VAL A 144 -1.16 19.41 10.55
CA VAL A 144 -0.13 20.42 10.32
C VAL A 144 1.01 19.97 9.41
N VAL A 145 1.27 18.66 9.30
CA VAL A 145 2.29 18.12 8.39
C VAL A 145 1.73 18.06 6.97
N TYR A 146 0.48 17.60 6.80
CA TYR A 146 -0.19 17.62 5.51
C TYR A 146 -0.32 19.04 4.95
N GLU A 147 -0.82 19.98 5.76
CA GLU A 147 -0.94 21.40 5.39
C GLU A 147 0.42 21.99 4.97
N ALA A 148 1.48 21.68 5.72
CA ALA A 148 2.82 22.13 5.39
C ALA A 148 3.35 21.53 4.08
N VAL A 149 3.01 20.28 3.77
CA VAL A 149 3.39 19.64 2.50
C VAL A 149 2.63 20.28 1.33
N CYS A 150 1.32 20.46 1.45
CA CYS A 150 0.51 21.09 0.39
C CYS A 150 0.93 22.54 0.13
N SER A 151 1.24 23.30 1.18
CA SER A 151 1.69 24.70 1.05
C SER A 151 3.00 24.85 0.27
N VAL A 152 3.84 23.80 0.23
CA VAL A 152 5.09 23.79 -0.53
C VAL A 152 4.83 23.41 -1.99
N GLU A 153 3.90 22.49 -2.26
CA GLU A 153 3.52 22.12 -3.64
C GLU A 153 2.86 23.29 -4.39
N ASP A 154 2.02 24.08 -3.71
CA ASP A 154 1.41 25.27 -4.30
C ASP A 154 2.46 26.35 -4.67
N ALA A 155 3.52 26.48 -3.88
CA ALA A 155 4.60 27.44 -4.11
C ALA A 155 5.51 27.05 -5.28
N ASP A 156 5.76 25.75 -5.48
CA ASP A 156 6.55 25.25 -6.63
C ASP A 156 5.74 25.25 -7.94
N GLY A 157 4.41 25.33 -7.87
CA GLY A 157 3.51 25.42 -9.03
C GLY A 157 3.34 26.83 -9.62
N GLU A 158 3.78 27.87 -8.92
CA GLU A 158 3.66 29.28 -9.35
C GLU A 158 4.86 29.80 -10.17
N THR A 159 5.91 29.01 -10.41
CA THR A 159 7.14 29.48 -11.07
C THR A 159 7.22 29.33 -12.60
N ASP A 160 6.15 28.93 -13.31
CA ASP A 160 6.16 28.76 -14.77
C ASP A 160 5.16 29.67 -15.52
N VAL A 161 5.07 30.95 -15.14
CA VAL A 161 4.52 32.01 -16.02
C VAL A 161 5.40 33.26 -15.93
N GLU A 162 6.35 33.37 -16.88
CA GLU A 162 7.11 34.54 -17.36
C GLU A 162 8.41 33.93 -17.96
N GLU A 163 8.68 33.91 -19.26
CA GLU A 163 8.65 34.95 -20.30
C GLU A 163 8.62 34.32 -21.71
#